data_AF-A0A0R0AVB5-F1
#
_entry.id   AF-A0A0R0AVB5-F1
#
_cell.length_a   1.000
_cell.length_b   1.000
_cell.length_c   1.000
_cell.angle_alpha   90.00
_cell.angle_beta   90.00
_cell.angle_gamma   90.00
#
_symmetry.space_group_name_H-M   'P 1'
#
loop_
_entity.id
_entity.type
_entity.pdbx_description
1 polymer ?
#
loop_
_entity_poly.entity_id
_entity_poly.type
_entity_poly.pdbx_seq_one_letter_code
_entity_poly.pdbx_strand_id
1 'polypeptide(L)'
;MITIGGVLVSASHAGNYQACNFEQFDFCRFDDSAYLIDPPLLTYAEMRQIDVDRTKVACGLPLPTSDIEKYSQFYRYFPRFVEAEIS
;
A
#
# COMPACT_ATOMS: atom_id res chain seq x y z
N MET A 1 -4.68 -11.26 12.37
CA MET A 1 -4.68 -12.29 11.31
C MET A 1 -3.31 -12.25 10.67
N ILE A 2 -2.61 -13.38 10.55
CA ILE A 2 -1.32 -13.45 9.85
C ILE A 2 -1.56 -14.10 8.48
N THR A 3 -1.06 -13.46 7.43
CA THR A 3 -1.13 -13.98 6.06
C THR A 3 0.28 -14.33 5.64
N ILE A 4 0.50 -15.60 5.27
CA ILE A 4 1.79 -16.08 4.77
C ILE A 4 1.61 -16.38 3.28
N GLY A 5 2.45 -15.77 2.46
CA GLY A 5 2.50 -16.00 1.01
C GLY A 5 3.91 -16.44 0.60
N GLY A 6 3.99 -17.31 -0.41
CA GLY A 6 5.27 -17.80 -0.92
C GLY A 6 5.16 -18.18 -2.39
N VAL A 7 6.29 -18.15 -3.10
CA VAL A 7 6.40 -18.54 -4.50
C VAL A 7 7.28 -19.78 -4.58
N LEU A 8 6.74 -20.87 -5.13
CA LEU A 8 7.50 -22.09 -5.39
C LEU A 8 8.09 -22.00 -6.80
N VAL A 9 9.40 -22.13 -6.92
CA VAL A 9 10.12 -21.96 -8.20
C VAL A 9 10.95 -23.20 -8.49
N SER A 10 10.80 -23.73 -9.71
CA SER A 10 11.70 -24.77 -10.24
C SER A 10 13.10 -24.19 -10.48
N ALA A 11 14.15 -24.98 -10.27
CA ALA A 11 15.53 -24.55 -10.54
C ALA A 11 15.73 -23.99 -11.98
N SER A 12 14.96 -24.50 -12.95
CA SER A 12 14.95 -24.01 -14.35
C SER A 12 14.46 -22.57 -14.51
N HIS A 13 13.77 -22.01 -13.52
CA HIS A 13 13.16 -20.67 -13.56
C HIS A 13 13.75 -19.71 -12.52
N ALA A 14 14.88 -20.07 -11.90
CA ALA A 14 15.56 -19.21 -10.92
C ALA A 14 15.90 -17.82 -11.49
N GLY A 15 16.31 -17.75 -12.76
CA GLY A 15 16.60 -16.47 -13.43
C GLY A 15 15.38 -15.56 -13.57
N ASN A 16 14.20 -16.12 -13.87
CA ASN A 16 12.96 -15.35 -13.93
C ASN A 16 12.55 -14.82 -12.56
N TYR A 17 12.72 -15.64 -11.52
CA TYR A 17 12.44 -15.24 -10.15
C TYR A 17 13.34 -14.09 -9.70
N GLN A 18 14.65 -14.16 -9.98
CA GLN A 18 15.57 -13.05 -9.71
C GLN A 18 15.22 -11.79 -10.51
N ALA A 19 14.79 -11.93 -11.77
CA ALA A 19 14.37 -10.81 -12.60
C ALA A 19 13.11 -10.09 -12.06
N CYS A 20 12.23 -10.78 -11.32
CA CYS A 20 11.09 -10.17 -10.65
C CYS A 20 11.49 -9.28 -9.46
N ASN A 21 12.71 -9.44 -8.94
CA ASN A 21 13.34 -8.57 -7.95
C ASN A 21 12.45 -8.27 -6.72
N PHE A 22 11.85 -9.33 -6.17
CA PHE A 22 10.88 -9.23 -5.07
C PHE A 22 11.43 -8.53 -3.82
N GLU A 23 12.75 -8.54 -3.63
CA GLU A 23 13.47 -7.87 -2.54
C GLU A 23 13.30 -6.35 -2.53
N GLN A 24 12.89 -5.72 -3.65
CA GLN A 24 12.66 -4.28 -3.72
C GLN A 24 11.29 -3.84 -3.19
N PHE A 25 10.38 -4.77 -2.94
CA PHE A 25 9.05 -4.45 -2.44
C PHE A 25 9.04 -4.43 -0.92
N ASP A 26 8.60 -3.32 -0.31
CA ASP A 26 8.58 -3.14 1.15
C ASP A 26 7.73 -4.17 1.91
N PHE A 27 6.74 -4.76 1.23
CA PHE A 27 5.85 -5.79 1.76
C PHE A 27 6.42 -7.22 1.63
N CYS A 28 7.45 -7.44 0.81
CA CYS A 28 8.14 -8.71 0.71
C CYS A 28 9.23 -8.76 1.78
N ARG A 29 9.00 -9.55 2.84
CA ARG A 29 9.98 -9.82 3.89
C ARG A 29 10.48 -11.24 3.77
N PHE A 30 11.79 -11.40 3.85
CA PHE A 30 12.48 -12.70 3.80
C PHE A 30 13.10 -13.07 5.16
N ASP A 31 12.87 -12.23 6.17
CA ASP A 31 13.25 -12.47 7.56
C ASP A 31 12.07 -13.06 8.36
N ASP A 32 12.31 -13.40 9.62
CA ASP A 32 11.28 -13.90 10.53
C ASP A 32 10.35 -12.77 11.06
N SER A 33 10.44 -11.56 10.51
CA SER A 33 9.63 -10.43 10.95
C SER A 33 8.31 -10.35 10.18
N ALA A 34 7.20 -10.23 10.91
CA ALA A 34 5.90 -10.07 10.30
C ALA A 34 5.75 -8.64 9.76
N TYR A 35 5.24 -8.50 8.54
CA TYR A 35 4.83 -7.20 8.02
C TYR A 35 3.55 -6.74 8.72
N LEU A 36 3.64 -5.68 9.51
CA LEU A 36 2.48 -5.08 10.16
C LEU A 36 1.81 -4.09 9.20
N ILE A 37 0.58 -4.40 8.81
CA ILE A 37 -0.28 -3.43 8.11
C ILE A 37 -0.89 -2.53 9.18
N ASP A 38 -0.44 -1.28 9.23
CA ASP A 38 -0.98 -0.24 10.10
C ASP A 38 -1.80 0.74 9.27
N PRO A 39 -3.12 0.51 9.11
CA PRO A 39 -3.94 1.33 8.25
C PRO A 39 -4.08 2.74 8.82
N PRO A 40 -4.15 3.78 7.96
CA PRO A 40 -4.39 5.14 8.41
C PRO A 40 -5.81 5.27 8.99
N LEU A 41 -5.95 6.04 10.06
CA LEU A 41 -7.26 6.32 10.67
C LEU A 41 -7.94 7.50 9.97
N LEU A 42 -8.21 7.33 8.68
CA LEU A 42 -8.85 8.34 7.84
C LEU A 42 -10.23 7.89 7.39
N THR A 43 -11.12 8.85 7.23
CA THR A 43 -12.41 8.65 6.55
C THR A 43 -12.23 8.70 5.03
N TYR A 44 -13.20 8.17 4.29
CA TYR A 44 -13.18 8.22 2.83
C TYR A 44 -13.11 9.65 2.28
N ALA A 45 -13.79 10.61 2.93
CA ALA A 45 -13.77 12.01 2.54
C ALA A 45 -12.35 12.61 2.67
N GLU A 46 -11.65 12.29 3.75
CA GLU A 46 -10.27 12.73 4.02
C GLU A 46 -9.29 12.08 3.04
N MET A 47 -9.41 10.78 2.79
CA MET A 47 -8.62 10.06 1.77
C MET A 47 -8.79 10.68 0.38
N ARG A 48 -10.03 10.99 -0.02
CA ARG A 48 -10.34 11.63 -1.31
C ARG A 48 -9.75 13.03 -1.42
N GLN A 49 -9.76 13.80 -0.33
CA GLN A 49 -9.13 15.12 -0.31
C GLN A 49 -7.60 15.03 -0.40
N ILE A 50 -6.97 14.07 0.29
CA ILE A 50 -5.54 13.81 0.13
C ILE A 50 -5.21 13.40 -1.32
N ASP A 51 -6.04 12.58 -1.96
CA ASP A 51 -5.87 12.21 -3.37
C ASP A 51 -5.90 13.41 -4.32
N VAL A 52 -6.85 14.33 -4.09
CA VAL A 52 -6.98 15.56 -4.88
C VAL A 52 -5.78 16.48 -4.63
N ASP A 53 -5.39 16.65 -3.36
CA ASP A 53 -4.28 17.50 -2.93
C ASP A 53 -2.91 16.90 -3.20
N ARG A 54 -2.74 15.59 -3.45
CA ARG A 54 -1.46 15.07 -3.95
C ARG A 54 -1.05 15.68 -5.29
N THR A 55 -2.00 16.23 -6.04
CA THR A 55 -1.76 17.04 -7.25
C THR A 55 -1.37 18.50 -6.95
N LYS A 56 -1.56 18.96 -5.71
CA LYS A 56 -1.33 20.32 -5.22
C LYS A 56 -0.54 20.29 -3.91
N VAL A 57 0.76 20.59 -3.97
CA VAL A 57 1.83 20.59 -2.95
C VAL A 57 1.49 20.77 -1.45
N ALA A 58 0.31 21.24 -1.02
CA ALA A 58 -0.09 21.28 0.38
C ALA A 58 -1.54 20.81 0.58
N CYS A 59 -1.71 19.65 1.23
CA CYS A 59 -3.01 19.24 1.77
C CYS A 59 -3.27 20.07 3.04
N GLY A 60 -4.21 21.01 2.97
CA GLY A 60 -4.50 21.98 4.04
C GLY A 60 -5.38 21.43 5.17
N LEU A 61 -5.46 20.11 5.33
CA LEU A 61 -6.35 19.48 6.29
C LEU A 61 -5.72 19.45 7.69
N PRO A 62 -6.52 19.64 8.76
CA PRO A 62 -6.08 19.46 10.14
C PRO A 62 -5.97 17.97 10.50
N LEU A 63 -5.31 17.19 9.66
CA LEU A 63 -5.09 15.76 9.88
C LEU A 63 -3.71 15.53 10.51
N PRO A 64 -3.58 14.50 11.37
CA PRO A 64 -2.27 14.07 11.82
C PRO A 64 -1.37 13.72 10.62
N THR A 65 -0.18 14.33 10.57
CA THR A 65 0.79 14.08 9.49
C THR A 65 1.14 12.59 9.39
N SER A 66 1.12 11.86 10.51
CA SER A 66 1.32 10.42 10.57
C SER A 66 0.32 9.62 9.73
N ASP A 67 -0.96 10.03 9.72
CA ASP A 67 -1.98 9.30 8.95
C ASP A 67 -1.89 9.61 7.46
N ILE A 68 -1.46 10.81 7.08
CA ILE A 68 -1.18 11.19 5.69
C ILE A 68 -0.01 10.37 5.13
N GLU A 69 1.06 10.20 5.92
CA GLU A 69 2.22 9.39 5.54
C GLU A 69 1.86 7.90 5.39
N LYS A 70 1.15 7.33 6.37
CA LYS A 70 0.64 5.94 6.30
C LYS A 70 -0.24 5.75 5.07
N TYR A 71 -1.19 6.66 4.84
CA TYR A 71 -2.04 6.59 3.65
C TYR A 71 -1.23 6.63 2.36
N SER A 72 -0.19 7.47 2.28
CA SER A 72 0.68 7.55 1.10
C SER A 72 1.42 6.25 0.79
N GLN A 73 1.83 5.48 1.81
CA GLN A 73 2.48 4.17 1.67
C GLN A 73 1.49 3.08 1.22
N PHE A 74 0.28 3.06 1.78
CA PHE A 74 -0.72 2.04 1.48
C PHE A 74 -1.62 2.36 0.28
N TYR A 75 -1.62 3.62 -0.19
CA TYR A 75 -2.49 4.11 -1.27
C TYR A 75 -2.50 3.23 -2.51
N ARG A 76 -1.33 2.69 -2.90
CA ARG A 76 -1.18 1.84 -4.09
C ARG A 76 -1.95 0.52 -4.00
N TYR A 77 -2.19 0.05 -2.78
CA TYR A 77 -2.83 -1.23 -2.49
C TYR A 77 -4.28 -1.06 -2.05
N PHE A 78 -4.71 0.17 -1.74
CA PHE A 78 -6.09 0.44 -1.42
C PHE A 78 -6.94 0.23 -2.67
N PRO A 79 -7.90 -0.71 -2.66
CA PRO A 79 -8.80 -0.87 -3.78
C PRO A 79 -9.53 0.46 -3.98
N ARG A 80 -9.42 1.02 -5.18
CA ARG A 80 -10.27 2.15 -5.60
C ARG A 80 -11.68 1.62 -5.76
N PHE A 81 -12.40 1.49 -4.65
CA PHE A 81 -13.84 1.35 -4.68
C PHE A 81 -14.39 2.67 -5.21
N VAL A 82 -14.54 2.73 -6.54
CA VAL A 82 -15.44 3.68 -7.16
C VAL A 82 -16.82 3.18 -6.75
N GLU A 83 -17.36 3.74 -5.67
CA GLU A 83 -18.80 3.67 -5.47
C GLU A 83 -19.41 4.24 -6.75
N ALA A 84 -20.10 3.38 -7.51
CA ALA A 84 -21.02 3.87 -8.51
C ALA A 84 -22.03 4.71 -7.72
N GLU A 85 -21.92 6.03 -7.80
CA GLU A 85 -22.99 6.94 -7.40
C GLU A 85 -24.22 6.52 -8.22
N ILE A 86 -25.08 5.69 -7.64
CA ILE A 86 -26.42 5.46 -8.16
C ILE A 86 -27.17 6.74 -7.83
N SER A 87 -27.12 7.69 -8.77
CA SER A 87 -28.01 8.85 -8.84
C SER A 87 -29.44 8.42 -9.17
#